data_AF-A0ABC8C078-F1
#
_entry.id   AF-A0ABC8C078-F1
#
_cell.length_a   1.000
_cell.length_b   1.000
_cell.length_c   1.000
_cell.angle_alpha   90.00
_cell.angle_beta   90.00
_cell.angle_gamma   90.00
#
_symmetry.space_group_name_H-M   'P 1'
#
loop_
_entity.id
_entity.type
_entity.pdbx_description
1 polymer ?
#
loop_
_entity_poly.entity_id
_entity_poly.type
_entity_poly.pdbx_seq_one_letter_code
_entity_poly.pdbx_strand_id
1 'polypeptide(L)'
;MRTRRTVVAASVAVVAALAAPALASAGGHDGPAMNHRGHNALTAIGLTADQRLVAFAVDRPARTTAIGKVSGLRGDTKVVGIDFRVQNGKLYGVGDKGGVYTLNTADAKALKVSRLTVALSGKRFGVDFNPAANRLRVISDTGQNLRHNIDDGAAPLGTIADGTLTNPTMPPSTAMGVTGAAYTNNDLDPATATTLFDIDTLADRVSLQSPANAGTLAPTGNLGVDAGPDAGFDIYFSPKHGTNHGFATLNTAGAARLYAVDVLTGAARDLGAFPRAHQVTDLALPLDQH
;
A
#
# COMPACT_ATOMS: atom_id res chain seq x y z
N MET A 1 -30.81 35.58 -49.67
CA MET A 1 -30.49 34.28 -49.01
C MET A 1 -29.29 34.47 -48.10
N ARG A 2 -29.50 34.47 -46.77
CA ARG A 2 -28.42 34.40 -45.77
C ARG A 2 -28.91 33.51 -44.63
N THR A 3 -28.46 32.26 -44.62
CA THR A 3 -28.82 31.23 -43.65
C THR A 3 -27.97 31.44 -42.38
N ARG A 4 -28.58 31.84 -41.27
CA ARG A 4 -27.92 31.86 -39.95
C ARG A 4 -27.95 30.45 -39.38
N ARG A 5 -26.77 29.85 -39.15
CA ARG A 5 -26.61 28.62 -38.38
C ARG A 5 -26.53 28.98 -36.90
N THR A 6 -27.53 28.56 -36.13
CA THR A 6 -27.50 28.53 -34.66
C THR A 6 -26.60 27.40 -34.18
N VAL A 7 -25.53 27.73 -33.47
CA VAL A 7 -24.71 26.77 -32.72
C VAL A 7 -25.34 26.62 -31.34
N VAL A 8 -25.82 25.43 -31.02
CA VAL A 8 -26.27 25.08 -29.67
C VAL A 8 -25.04 24.66 -28.87
N ALA A 9 -24.64 25.47 -27.89
CA ALA A 9 -23.64 25.09 -26.91
C ALA A 9 -24.33 24.21 -25.86
N ALA A 10 -23.97 22.92 -25.80
CA ALA A 10 -24.38 22.03 -24.74
C ALA A 10 -23.43 22.20 -23.55
N SER A 11 -23.90 22.87 -22.50
CA SER A 11 -23.21 23.00 -21.22
C SER A 11 -23.32 21.66 -20.48
N VAL A 12 -22.22 20.92 -20.36
CA VAL A 12 -22.15 19.75 -19.48
C VAL A 12 -21.87 20.25 -18.06
N ALA A 13 -22.88 20.18 -17.19
CA ALA A 13 -22.71 20.42 -15.77
C ALA A 13 -22.00 19.20 -15.15
N VAL A 14 -20.74 19.38 -14.72
CA VAL A 14 -20.04 18.40 -13.89
C VAL A 14 -20.58 18.53 -12.47
N VAL A 15 -21.39 17.55 -12.04
CA VAL A 15 -21.78 17.43 -10.63
C VAL A 15 -20.59 16.82 -9.90
N ALA A 16 -19.87 17.64 -9.13
CA ALA A 16 -18.91 17.16 -8.16
C ALA A 16 -19.68 16.53 -6.99
N ALA A 17 -19.76 15.20 -6.96
CA ALA A 17 -20.26 14.49 -5.79
C ALA A 17 -19.21 14.62 -4.68
N LEU A 18 -19.51 15.44 -3.66
CA LEU A 18 -18.79 15.45 -2.40
C LEU A 18 -19.08 14.11 -1.70
N ALA A 19 -18.20 13.14 -1.86
CA ALA A 19 -18.22 11.93 -1.04
C ALA A 19 -17.77 12.31 0.38
N ALA A 20 -18.63 12.09 1.36
CA ALA A 20 -18.27 12.22 2.77
C ALA A 20 -17.14 11.21 3.10
N PRO A 21 -16.10 11.59 3.86
CA PRO A 21 -15.10 10.64 4.32
C PRO A 21 -15.81 9.56 5.16
N ALA A 22 -15.56 8.29 4.82
CA ALA A 22 -15.99 7.17 5.65
C ALA A 22 -15.36 7.36 7.04
N LEU A 23 -16.21 7.44 8.06
CA LEU A 23 -15.81 7.58 9.46
C LEU A 23 -14.94 6.39 9.86
N ALA A 24 -13.62 6.55 9.86
CA ALA A 24 -12.76 5.73 10.69
C ALA A 24 -13.00 6.18 12.14
N SER A 25 -13.64 5.34 12.93
CA SER A 25 -13.91 5.63 14.33
C SER A 25 -12.59 5.62 15.10
N ALA A 26 -12.21 6.75 15.68
CA ALA A 26 -11.21 6.82 16.75
C ALA A 26 -11.81 6.14 18.00
N GLY A 27 -11.47 4.86 18.20
CA GLY A 27 -11.69 4.19 19.48
C GLY A 27 -10.76 4.79 20.53
N GLY A 28 -11.32 5.65 21.38
CA GLY A 28 -10.64 6.17 22.58
C GLY A 28 -10.19 5.03 23.50
N HIS A 29 -9.15 5.35 24.28
CA HIS A 29 -8.30 4.47 25.06
C HIS A 29 -9.01 3.43 25.96
N ASP A 30 -8.28 2.33 26.17
CA ASP A 30 -8.56 1.16 27.01
C ASP A 30 -9.52 0.09 26.42
N GLY A 31 -9.02 -0.64 25.41
CA GLY A 31 -9.57 -1.93 24.97
C GLY A 31 -8.81 -3.10 25.60
N PRO A 32 -9.48 -4.24 25.91
CA PRO A 32 -8.99 -5.25 26.82
C PRO A 32 -7.77 -5.98 26.24
N ALA A 33 -6.87 -6.42 27.12
CA ALA A 33 -5.85 -7.42 26.78
C ALA A 33 -6.52 -8.54 25.97
N MET A 34 -6.11 -8.69 24.71
CA MET A 34 -6.55 -9.75 23.81
C MET A 34 -6.25 -11.09 24.49
N ASN A 35 -7.28 -11.62 25.15
CA ASN A 35 -7.21 -12.88 25.85
C ASN A 35 -7.05 -13.95 24.76
N HIS A 36 -5.90 -14.64 24.74
CA HIS A 36 -5.58 -15.67 23.77
C HIS A 36 -6.50 -16.90 23.92
N ARG A 37 -7.69 -16.84 23.35
CA ARG A 37 -8.54 -18.00 23.13
C ARG A 37 -9.18 -17.94 21.75
N GLY A 38 -8.67 -18.76 20.83
CA GLY A 38 -9.49 -19.41 19.82
C GLY A 38 -9.90 -18.65 18.55
N HIS A 39 -9.23 -17.55 18.17
CA HIS A 39 -9.39 -16.96 16.84
C HIS A 39 -8.14 -17.24 15.99
N ASN A 40 -8.32 -17.63 14.73
CA ASN A 40 -7.22 -17.65 13.77
C ASN A 40 -6.65 -16.23 13.68
N ALA A 41 -5.41 -16.05 14.09
CA ALA A 41 -4.75 -14.76 13.99
C ALA A 41 -4.60 -14.40 12.50
N LEU A 42 -4.82 -13.13 12.15
CA LEU A 42 -4.52 -12.62 10.82
C LEU A 42 -3.08 -12.98 10.46
N THR A 43 -2.89 -13.53 9.27
CA THR A 43 -1.62 -13.93 8.70
C THR A 43 -1.23 -12.90 7.64
N ALA A 44 0.07 -12.62 7.53
CA ALA A 44 0.66 -11.80 6.48
C ALA A 44 1.71 -12.59 5.71
N ILE A 45 1.93 -12.20 4.46
CA ILE A 45 3.12 -12.57 3.69
C ILE A 45 4.11 -11.41 3.81
N GLY A 46 5.35 -11.71 4.20
CA GLY A 46 6.44 -10.74 4.25
C GLY A 46 7.45 -10.96 3.13
N LEU A 47 7.93 -9.88 2.53
CA LEU A 47 9.15 -9.85 1.72
C LEU A 47 10.32 -9.48 2.63
N THR A 48 11.38 -10.28 2.61
CA THR A 48 12.59 -10.03 3.40
C THR A 48 13.68 -9.33 2.60
N ALA A 49 14.58 -8.65 3.30
CA ALA A 49 15.72 -7.95 2.71
C ALA A 49 16.60 -8.84 1.81
N ASP A 50 16.69 -10.14 2.14
CA ASP A 50 17.46 -11.13 1.38
C ASP A 50 16.64 -11.87 0.28
N GLN A 51 15.49 -11.29 -0.06
CA GLN A 51 14.61 -11.69 -1.17
C GLN A 51 13.94 -13.04 -0.95
N ARG A 52 13.50 -13.33 0.27
CA ARG A 52 12.59 -14.45 0.57
C ARG A 52 11.18 -13.97 0.88
N LEU A 53 10.20 -14.80 0.51
CA LEU A 53 8.86 -14.72 1.08
C LEU A 53 8.81 -15.53 2.38
N VAL A 54 8.14 -14.97 3.37
CA VAL A 54 7.82 -15.62 4.65
C VAL A 54 6.34 -15.43 4.96
N ALA A 55 5.74 -16.33 5.72
CA ALA A 55 4.40 -16.15 6.30
C ALA A 55 4.52 -16.00 7.82
N PHE A 56 3.67 -15.20 8.44
CA PHE A 56 3.61 -15.04 9.89
C PHE A 56 2.23 -14.58 10.35
N ALA A 57 1.87 -14.92 11.58
CA ALA A 57 0.70 -14.31 12.23
C ALA A 57 1.06 -12.91 12.75
N VAL A 58 0.21 -11.92 12.52
CA VAL A 58 0.47 -10.51 12.90
C VAL A 58 0.55 -10.31 14.42
N ASP A 59 0.00 -11.23 15.23
CA ASP A 59 0.14 -11.23 16.69
C ASP A 59 1.46 -11.87 17.18
N ARG A 60 2.22 -12.51 16.28
CA ARG A 60 3.45 -13.27 16.58
C ARG A 60 4.53 -13.10 15.49
N PRO A 61 4.99 -11.86 15.20
CA PRO A 61 5.97 -11.62 14.13
C PRO A 61 7.31 -12.34 14.34
N ALA A 62 7.65 -12.73 15.58
CA ALA A 62 8.82 -13.53 15.89
C ALA A 62 8.74 -15.00 15.37
N ARG A 63 7.56 -15.47 14.92
CA ARG A 63 7.32 -16.83 14.42
C ARG A 63 7.00 -16.81 12.93
N THR A 64 8.03 -16.59 12.12
CA THR A 64 7.96 -16.63 10.67
C THR A 64 8.16 -18.05 10.14
N THR A 65 7.37 -18.44 9.13
CA THR A 65 7.58 -19.64 8.31
C THR A 65 8.15 -19.22 6.96
N ALA A 66 9.33 -19.73 6.58
CA ALA A 66 9.90 -19.44 5.27
C ALA A 66 9.12 -20.15 4.16
N ILE A 67 8.73 -19.41 3.13
CA ILE A 67 8.12 -19.96 1.90
C ILE A 67 9.24 -20.31 0.92
N GLY A 68 10.16 -19.38 0.69
CA GLY A 68 11.29 -19.60 -0.22
C GLY A 68 11.94 -18.31 -0.68
N LYS A 69 13.12 -18.43 -1.31
CA LYS A 69 13.76 -17.32 -2.00
C LYS A 69 13.04 -17.04 -3.31
N VAL A 70 12.74 -15.77 -3.57
CA VAL A 70 12.10 -15.35 -4.83
C VAL A 70 13.00 -15.77 -5.99
N SER A 71 12.39 -16.46 -6.95
CA SER A 71 13.07 -16.98 -8.15
C SER A 71 12.20 -16.73 -9.39
N GLY A 72 12.77 -16.83 -10.59
CA GLY A 72 12.00 -16.64 -11.84
C GLY A 72 11.89 -15.19 -12.33
N LEU A 73 12.56 -14.23 -11.67
CA LEU A 73 12.67 -12.86 -12.17
C LEU A 73 13.34 -12.83 -13.55
N ARG A 74 12.87 -11.93 -14.42
CA ARG A 74 13.31 -11.80 -15.83
C ARG A 74 13.57 -10.33 -16.17
N GLY A 75 14.84 -9.95 -16.16
CA GLY A 75 15.30 -8.57 -16.37
C GLY A 75 15.27 -7.69 -15.12
N ASP A 76 14.85 -8.25 -14.00
CA ASP A 76 14.84 -7.64 -12.67
C ASP A 76 15.73 -8.52 -11.76
N THR A 77 16.38 -7.92 -10.77
CA THR A 77 17.31 -8.60 -9.85
C THR A 77 16.70 -8.83 -8.47
N LYS A 78 15.70 -8.02 -8.09
CA LYS A 78 15.00 -8.12 -6.82
C LYS A 78 13.58 -7.58 -6.93
N VAL A 79 12.71 -8.00 -6.02
CA VAL A 79 11.39 -7.40 -5.75
C VAL A 79 11.58 -6.23 -4.78
N VAL A 80 10.91 -5.11 -5.04
CA VAL A 80 10.95 -3.87 -4.26
C VAL A 80 9.71 -3.63 -3.42
N GLY A 81 8.59 -4.27 -3.75
CA GLY A 81 7.37 -4.27 -2.93
C GLY A 81 6.36 -5.30 -3.43
N ILE A 82 5.42 -5.68 -2.57
CA ILE A 82 4.42 -6.73 -2.79
C ILE A 82 3.03 -6.29 -2.31
N ASP A 83 1.99 -6.79 -2.96
CA ASP A 83 0.61 -6.65 -2.47
C ASP A 83 -0.33 -7.69 -3.11
N PHE A 84 -1.44 -8.01 -2.45
CA PHE A 84 -2.51 -8.84 -2.98
C PHE A 84 -3.48 -8.05 -3.86
N ARG A 85 -3.62 -8.50 -5.10
CA ARG A 85 -4.59 -7.91 -6.01
C ARG A 85 -6.01 -8.41 -5.71
N VAL A 86 -6.88 -7.50 -5.29
CA VAL A 86 -8.27 -7.82 -4.89
C VAL A 86 -9.11 -8.51 -5.97
N GLN A 87 -8.87 -8.20 -7.25
CA GLN A 87 -9.64 -8.78 -8.36
C GLN A 87 -9.39 -10.28 -8.60
N ASN A 88 -8.29 -10.84 -8.07
CA ASN A 88 -7.97 -12.25 -8.30
C ASN A 88 -7.29 -12.97 -7.13
N GLY A 89 -7.08 -12.28 -6.00
CA GLY A 89 -6.50 -12.84 -4.77
C GLY A 89 -5.04 -13.28 -4.89
N LYS A 90 -4.34 -12.94 -5.98
CA LYS A 90 -2.94 -13.32 -6.16
C LYS A 90 -2.03 -12.29 -5.53
N LEU A 91 -0.92 -12.75 -4.96
CA LEU A 91 0.18 -11.90 -4.56
C LEU A 91 0.91 -11.41 -5.81
N TYR A 92 1.12 -10.10 -5.89
CA TYR A 92 1.94 -9.46 -6.90
C TYR A 92 3.20 -8.88 -6.27
N GLY A 93 4.22 -8.66 -7.09
CA GLY A 93 5.40 -7.91 -6.71
C GLY A 93 5.93 -7.08 -7.86
N VAL A 94 6.54 -5.95 -7.53
CA VAL A 94 7.25 -5.07 -8.48
C VAL A 94 8.74 -5.33 -8.37
N GLY A 95 9.42 -5.53 -9.50
CA GLY A 95 10.86 -5.69 -9.59
C GLY A 95 11.60 -4.35 -9.68
N ASP A 96 12.90 -4.34 -9.34
CA ASP A 96 13.77 -3.16 -9.33
C ASP A 96 13.99 -2.49 -10.70
N LYS A 97 13.64 -3.17 -11.80
CA LYS A 97 13.62 -2.62 -13.16
C LYS A 97 12.21 -2.47 -13.71
N GLY A 98 11.21 -2.49 -12.84
CA GLY A 98 9.80 -2.27 -13.15
C GLY A 98 9.08 -3.50 -13.73
N GLY A 99 9.64 -4.71 -13.65
CA GLY A 99 8.85 -5.90 -13.96
C GLY A 99 7.71 -6.07 -12.95
N VAL A 100 6.52 -6.45 -13.41
CA VAL A 100 5.39 -6.77 -12.53
C VAL A 100 5.16 -8.27 -12.59
N TYR A 101 5.15 -8.90 -11.42
CA TYR A 101 5.13 -10.35 -11.26
C TYR A 101 3.93 -10.78 -10.44
N THR A 102 3.34 -11.93 -10.75
CA THR A 102 2.62 -12.71 -9.74
C THR A 102 3.63 -13.57 -8.99
N LEU A 103 3.52 -13.63 -7.66
CA LEU A 103 4.37 -14.43 -6.79
C LEU A 103 3.55 -15.58 -6.18
N ASN A 104 4.04 -16.81 -6.29
CA ASN A 104 3.39 -17.96 -5.70
C ASN A 104 3.69 -18.02 -4.20
N THR A 105 2.65 -18.00 -3.36
CA THR A 105 2.76 -18.04 -1.89
C THR A 105 3.11 -19.43 -1.33
N ALA A 106 3.16 -20.48 -2.17
CA ALA A 106 3.58 -21.82 -1.79
C ALA A 106 5.07 -22.09 -2.04
N ASP A 107 5.67 -21.49 -3.07
CA ASP A 107 7.07 -21.80 -3.47
C ASP A 107 7.93 -20.58 -3.87
N ALA A 108 7.41 -19.36 -3.70
CA ALA A 108 8.07 -18.09 -4.03
C ALA A 108 8.52 -17.93 -5.49
N LYS A 109 7.96 -18.71 -6.43
CA LYS A 109 8.23 -18.51 -7.87
C LYS A 109 7.50 -17.28 -8.38
N ALA A 110 8.24 -16.43 -9.09
CA ALA A 110 7.75 -15.25 -9.79
C ALA A 110 7.46 -15.57 -11.25
N LEU A 111 6.29 -15.13 -11.74
CA LEU A 111 5.93 -15.13 -13.15
C LEU A 111 5.70 -13.69 -13.59
N LYS A 112 6.47 -13.22 -14.59
CA LYS A 112 6.31 -11.87 -15.13
C LYS A 112 4.99 -11.80 -15.91
N VAL A 113 4.13 -10.85 -15.53
CA VAL A 113 2.81 -10.65 -16.14
C VAL A 113 2.66 -9.28 -16.79
N SER A 114 3.45 -8.30 -16.36
CA SER A 114 3.48 -6.96 -16.97
C SER A 114 4.83 -6.29 -16.74
N ARG A 115 4.96 -5.04 -17.18
CA ARG A 115 6.11 -4.17 -16.95
C ARG A 115 5.65 -2.71 -16.86
N LEU A 116 6.20 -1.99 -15.90
CA LEU A 116 6.05 -0.54 -15.82
C LEU A 116 6.65 0.12 -17.07
N THR A 117 5.91 1.05 -17.68
CA THR A 117 6.36 1.83 -18.84
C THR A 117 7.07 3.12 -18.45
N VAL A 118 7.00 3.49 -17.17
CA VAL A 118 7.77 4.57 -16.54
C VAL A 118 8.79 3.92 -15.62
N ALA A 119 10.05 4.37 -15.71
CA ALA A 119 11.12 3.83 -14.87
C ALA A 119 10.93 4.22 -13.40
N LEU A 120 11.29 3.30 -12.50
CA LEU A 120 11.35 3.58 -11.07
C LEU A 120 12.44 4.60 -10.77
N SER A 121 12.10 5.60 -9.96
CA SER A 121 13.01 6.61 -9.41
C SER A 121 13.04 6.46 -7.90
N GLY A 122 14.24 6.42 -7.32
CA GLY A 122 14.43 6.23 -5.88
C GLY A 122 15.03 4.90 -5.51
N LYS A 123 15.10 4.62 -4.20
CA LYS A 123 15.71 3.43 -3.62
C LYS A 123 14.74 2.62 -2.76
N ARG A 124 13.59 3.19 -2.40
CA ARG A 124 12.60 2.64 -1.47
C ARG A 124 11.23 2.90 -2.06
N PHE A 125 10.35 1.92 -1.97
CA PHE A 125 9.10 1.94 -2.70
C PHE A 125 7.97 1.37 -1.85
N GLY A 126 6.81 2.05 -1.88
CA GLY A 126 5.54 1.47 -1.44
C GLY A 126 4.79 0.95 -2.66
N VAL A 127 4.17 -0.22 -2.55
CA VAL A 127 3.45 -0.89 -3.63
C VAL A 127 2.12 -1.40 -3.08
N ASP A 128 1.00 -1.04 -3.71
CA ASP A 128 -0.32 -1.44 -3.23
C ASP A 128 -1.38 -1.39 -4.35
N PHE A 129 -2.39 -2.25 -4.32
CA PHE A 129 -3.52 -2.20 -5.24
C PHE A 129 -4.63 -1.34 -4.68
N ASN A 130 -5.09 -0.37 -5.46
CA ASN A 130 -6.40 0.20 -5.24
C ASN A 130 -7.48 -0.78 -5.72
N PRO A 131 -8.33 -1.35 -4.84
CA PRO A 131 -9.34 -2.31 -5.24
C PRO A 131 -10.42 -1.70 -6.12
N ALA A 132 -10.94 -0.51 -5.76
CA ALA A 132 -11.98 0.17 -6.53
C ALA A 132 -11.50 0.61 -7.92
N ALA A 133 -10.27 1.09 -8.03
CA ALA A 133 -9.70 1.50 -9.32
C ALA A 133 -9.13 0.33 -10.13
N ASN A 134 -8.90 -0.84 -9.50
CA ASN A 134 -8.16 -1.95 -10.07
C ASN A 134 -6.79 -1.51 -10.64
N ARG A 135 -6.02 -0.78 -9.84
CA ARG A 135 -4.71 -0.23 -10.28
C ARG A 135 -3.64 -0.46 -9.23
N LEU A 136 -2.47 -0.83 -9.70
CA LEU A 136 -1.27 -0.91 -8.89
C LEU A 136 -0.69 0.50 -8.70
N ARG A 137 -0.60 0.95 -7.46
CA ARG A 137 0.13 2.16 -7.05
C ARG A 137 1.58 1.78 -6.76
N VAL A 138 2.51 2.62 -7.20
CA VAL A 138 3.92 2.54 -6.81
C VAL A 138 4.39 3.94 -6.45
N ILE A 139 4.82 4.13 -5.21
CA ILE A 139 5.41 5.40 -4.74
C ILE A 139 6.87 5.22 -4.36
N SER A 140 7.62 6.30 -4.14
CA SER A 140 9.02 6.18 -3.69
C SER A 140 9.52 7.29 -2.78
N ASP A 141 10.67 7.04 -2.16
CA ASP A 141 11.46 7.97 -1.35
C ASP A 141 11.86 9.28 -2.06
N THR A 142 11.69 9.35 -3.37
CA THR A 142 11.96 10.56 -4.18
C THR A 142 10.69 11.36 -4.54
N GLY A 143 9.55 10.98 -3.97
CA GLY A 143 8.25 11.56 -4.26
C GLY A 143 7.63 11.08 -5.58
N GLN A 144 8.16 10.00 -6.16
CA GLN A 144 7.56 9.41 -7.34
C GLN A 144 6.18 8.85 -6.98
N ASN A 145 5.22 8.99 -7.90
CA ASN A 145 3.86 8.52 -7.74
C ASN A 145 3.37 7.94 -9.07
N LEU A 146 3.31 6.61 -9.17
CA LEU A 146 2.95 5.89 -10.38
C LEU A 146 1.66 5.11 -10.18
N ARG A 147 0.89 4.99 -11.25
CA ARG A 147 -0.29 4.12 -11.29
C ARG A 147 -0.28 3.27 -12.54
N HIS A 148 -0.34 1.96 -12.36
CA HIS A 148 -0.18 0.99 -13.44
C HIS A 148 -1.45 0.18 -13.65
N ASN A 149 -1.86 0.08 -14.92
CA ASN A 149 -2.89 -0.83 -15.37
C ASN A 149 -2.23 -2.09 -15.95
N ILE A 150 -2.58 -3.24 -15.37
CA ILE A 150 -2.04 -4.55 -15.74
C ILE A 150 -2.83 -5.16 -16.89
N ASP A 151 -4.16 -5.24 -16.75
CA ASP A 151 -5.05 -5.98 -17.65
C ASP A 151 -6.51 -5.48 -17.63
N ASP A 152 -6.81 -4.33 -17.02
CA ASP A 152 -8.17 -3.77 -17.03
C ASP A 152 -8.48 -3.18 -18.41
N GLY A 153 -9.40 -3.81 -19.13
CA GLY A 153 -9.86 -3.37 -20.45
C GLY A 153 -10.60 -2.03 -20.46
N ALA A 154 -10.99 -1.48 -19.31
CA ALA A 154 -11.65 -0.18 -19.21
C ALA A 154 -10.70 1.02 -19.38
N ALA A 155 -9.38 0.81 -19.40
CA ALA A 155 -8.39 1.87 -19.64
C ALA A 155 -7.17 1.36 -20.43
N PRO A 156 -6.33 2.26 -20.99
CA PRO A 156 -5.08 1.85 -21.62
C PRO A 156 -4.19 1.07 -20.65
N LEU A 157 -3.52 0.04 -21.16
CA LEU A 157 -2.46 -0.66 -20.45
C LEU A 157 -1.22 0.25 -20.31
N GLY A 158 -0.45 0.06 -19.25
CA GLY A 158 0.78 0.82 -19.01
C GLY A 158 0.75 1.63 -17.73
N THR A 159 1.75 2.50 -17.57
CA THR A 159 2.00 3.27 -16.34
C THR A 159 1.78 4.74 -16.59
N ILE A 160 0.98 5.35 -15.73
CA ILE A 160 0.79 6.80 -15.65
C ILE A 160 1.69 7.32 -14.52
N ALA A 161 2.48 8.35 -14.81
CA ALA A 161 3.13 9.15 -13.79
C ALA A 161 2.12 10.21 -13.31
N ASP A 162 1.64 10.04 -12.09
CA ASP A 162 0.74 10.98 -11.42
C ASP A 162 1.55 12.15 -10.83
N GLY A 163 0.88 13.12 -10.19
CA GLY A 163 1.54 14.23 -9.52
C GLY A 163 2.52 13.77 -8.45
N THR A 164 3.68 14.44 -8.38
CA THR A 164 4.72 14.18 -7.37
C THR A 164 4.14 14.28 -5.96
N LEU A 165 4.59 13.41 -5.06
CA LEU A 165 4.20 13.49 -3.66
C LEU A 165 4.66 14.81 -3.05
N THR A 166 3.76 15.54 -2.40
CA THR A 166 4.03 16.89 -1.88
C THR A 166 3.52 17.07 -0.45
N ASN A 167 4.37 17.68 0.37
CA ASN A 167 4.02 18.12 1.71
C ASN A 167 3.25 19.44 1.68
N PRO A 168 2.34 19.67 2.64
CA PRO A 168 1.49 20.86 2.68
C PRO A 168 2.21 22.10 3.23
N THR A 169 3.44 22.35 2.76
CA THR A 169 4.18 23.59 3.03
C THR A 169 3.69 24.71 2.10
N MET A 170 4.09 25.95 2.37
CA MET A 170 3.81 27.10 1.50
C MET A 170 5.12 27.73 0.99
N PRO A 171 5.50 27.54 -0.29
CA PRO A 171 4.84 26.69 -1.30
C PRO A 171 4.98 25.18 -1.01
N PRO A 172 4.15 24.30 -1.62
CA PRO A 172 4.28 22.85 -1.46
C PRO A 172 5.67 22.37 -1.86
N SER A 173 6.26 21.50 -1.04
CA SER A 173 7.57 20.90 -1.29
C SER A 173 7.41 19.42 -1.62
N THR A 174 8.25 18.88 -2.49
CA THR A 174 8.32 17.42 -2.71
C THR A 174 8.51 16.68 -1.38
N ALA A 175 7.68 15.67 -1.15
CA ALA A 175 7.82 14.77 -0.02
C ALA A 175 8.91 13.74 -0.34
N MET A 176 9.97 13.75 0.46
CA MET A 176 11.07 12.79 0.39
C MET A 176 10.89 11.79 1.52
N GLY A 177 11.17 10.50 1.28
CA GLY A 177 11.05 9.46 2.31
C GLY A 177 9.65 8.84 2.47
N VAL A 178 8.75 9.02 1.51
CA VAL A 178 7.46 8.31 1.49
C VAL A 178 7.67 6.90 0.92
N THR A 179 7.64 5.89 1.78
CA THR A 179 8.14 4.54 1.44
C THR A 179 7.17 3.41 1.70
N GLY A 180 6.02 3.67 2.32
CA GLY A 180 4.91 2.72 2.44
C GLY A 180 3.62 3.36 1.96
N ALA A 181 2.74 2.57 1.34
CA ALA A 181 1.45 3.00 0.82
C ALA A 181 0.45 1.86 1.02
N ALA A 182 -0.78 2.17 1.43
CA ALA A 182 -1.84 1.19 1.58
C ALA A 182 -3.23 1.81 1.37
N TYR A 183 -4.09 1.11 0.64
CA TYR A 183 -5.49 1.46 0.45
C TYR A 183 -6.38 0.81 1.52
N THR A 184 -7.35 1.56 2.02
CA THR A 184 -8.44 1.01 2.83
C THR A 184 -9.43 0.23 1.97
N ASN A 185 -10.24 -0.62 2.62
CA ASN A 185 -11.39 -1.31 2.03
C ASN A 185 -11.00 -2.21 0.86
N ASN A 186 -10.10 -3.16 1.14
CA ASN A 186 -9.66 -4.21 0.23
C ASN A 186 -10.77 -5.25 -0.04
N ASP A 187 -11.85 -4.80 -0.70
CA ASP A 187 -13.01 -5.58 -1.14
C ASP A 187 -13.40 -5.27 -2.60
N LEU A 188 -14.43 -5.94 -3.13
CA LEU A 188 -14.96 -5.69 -4.48
C LEU A 188 -16.35 -5.03 -4.45
N ASP A 189 -16.78 -4.49 -3.32
CA ASP A 189 -18.08 -3.84 -3.21
C ASP A 189 -18.01 -2.45 -3.90
N PRO A 190 -18.76 -2.24 -5.00
CA PRO A 190 -18.75 -0.96 -5.71
C PRO A 190 -19.31 0.20 -4.89
N ALA A 191 -19.99 -0.06 -3.77
CA ALA A 191 -20.46 0.97 -2.84
C ALA A 191 -19.36 1.44 -1.87
N THR A 192 -18.25 0.73 -1.77
CA THR A 192 -17.17 1.05 -0.83
C THR A 192 -16.06 1.83 -1.53
N ALA A 193 -15.85 3.08 -1.10
CA ALA A 193 -14.75 3.91 -1.60
C ALA A 193 -13.42 3.53 -0.95
N THR A 194 -12.30 3.77 -1.65
CA THR A 194 -10.94 3.53 -1.12
C THR A 194 -10.27 4.84 -0.72
N THR A 195 -9.45 4.77 0.32
CA THR A 195 -8.63 5.89 0.80
C THR A 195 -7.17 5.45 0.84
N LEU A 196 -6.25 6.25 0.29
CA LEU A 196 -4.82 5.96 0.30
C LEU A 196 -4.16 6.61 1.52
N PHE A 197 -3.43 5.81 2.29
CA PHE A 197 -2.54 6.28 3.34
C PHE A 197 -1.10 5.92 3.03
N ASP A 198 -0.20 6.80 3.40
CA ASP A 198 1.23 6.64 3.20
C ASP A 198 2.01 6.72 4.51
N ILE A 199 3.14 6.03 4.55
CA ILE A 199 4.16 6.18 5.60
C ILE A 199 5.33 6.99 5.05
N ASP A 200 5.58 8.13 5.69
CA ASP A 200 6.74 8.97 5.49
C ASP A 200 7.77 8.63 6.59
N THR A 201 8.79 7.86 6.21
CA THR A 201 9.86 7.41 7.12
C THR A 201 10.91 8.48 7.39
N LEU A 202 10.95 9.56 6.61
CA LEU A 202 11.85 10.67 6.88
C LEU A 202 11.24 11.64 7.91
N ALA A 203 9.91 11.78 7.90
CA ALA A 203 9.18 12.64 8.83
C ALA A 203 8.48 11.87 9.97
N ASP A 204 8.70 10.55 10.08
CA ASP A 204 8.10 9.66 11.08
C ASP A 204 6.58 9.84 11.25
N ARG A 205 5.82 9.77 10.15
CA ARG A 205 4.37 10.02 10.19
C ARG A 205 3.57 9.20 9.20
N VAL A 206 2.28 9.14 9.45
CA VAL A 206 1.26 8.71 8.47
C VAL A 206 0.65 9.94 7.81
N SER A 207 0.35 9.84 6.52
CA SER A 207 -0.36 10.87 5.76
C SER A 207 -1.49 10.26 4.94
N LEU A 208 -2.58 10.98 4.81
CA LEU A 208 -3.59 10.75 3.80
C LEU A 208 -3.11 11.32 2.46
N GLN A 209 -3.14 10.54 1.38
CA GLN A 209 -2.85 11.03 0.03
C GLN A 209 -4.13 11.39 -0.71
N SER A 210 -4.50 12.67 -0.69
CA SER A 210 -5.76 13.13 -1.27
C SER A 210 -5.65 14.51 -1.93
N PRO A 211 -5.94 14.63 -3.25
CA PRO A 211 -6.25 13.55 -4.18
C PRO A 211 -5.04 12.64 -4.48
N ALA A 212 -5.24 11.32 -4.54
CA ALA A 212 -4.16 10.37 -4.78
C ALA A 212 -3.37 10.66 -6.06
N ASN A 213 -4.04 10.98 -7.18
CA ASN A 213 -3.36 11.24 -8.44
C ASN A 213 -2.69 12.63 -8.50
N ALA A 214 -3.00 13.53 -7.56
CA ALA A 214 -2.30 14.82 -7.42
C ALA A 214 -1.03 14.69 -6.56
N GLY A 215 -0.90 13.63 -5.76
CA GLY A 215 0.23 13.42 -4.85
C GLY A 215 0.21 14.31 -3.60
N THR A 216 -0.90 14.99 -3.31
CA THR A 216 -0.97 15.87 -2.13
C THR A 216 -1.08 15.04 -0.85
N LEU A 217 -0.17 15.25 0.08
CA LEU A 217 -0.16 14.60 1.40
C LEU A 217 -0.80 15.51 2.45
N ALA A 218 -1.65 14.92 3.27
CA ALA A 218 -2.23 15.52 4.46
C ALA A 218 -1.84 14.66 5.69
N PRO A 219 -0.85 15.09 6.48
CA PRO A 219 -0.43 14.38 7.69
C PRO A 219 -1.61 14.08 8.62
N THR A 220 -1.74 12.84 9.06
CA THR A 220 -2.76 12.41 10.03
C THR A 220 -2.18 12.35 11.44
N GLY A 221 -0.90 12.00 11.56
CA GLY A 221 -0.12 12.18 12.78
C GLY A 221 1.17 11.37 12.79
N ASN A 222 1.92 11.45 13.88
CA ASN A 222 3.27 10.88 13.98
C ASN A 222 3.24 9.40 14.37
N LEU A 223 4.21 8.63 13.87
CA LEU A 223 4.41 7.22 14.20
C LEU A 223 4.73 7.01 15.69
N GLY A 224 5.41 7.97 16.32
CA GLY A 224 5.90 7.86 17.69
C GLY A 224 7.15 6.97 17.83
N VAL A 225 7.73 6.55 16.70
CA VAL A 225 9.00 5.82 16.60
C VAL A 225 9.84 6.45 15.49
N ASP A 226 11.17 6.35 15.62
CA ASP A 226 12.15 6.76 14.60
C ASP A 226 12.30 5.61 13.59
N ALA A 227 11.64 5.75 12.44
CA ALA A 227 11.61 4.74 11.41
C ALA A 227 12.86 4.82 10.53
N GLY A 228 13.47 3.66 10.28
CA GLY A 228 14.46 3.51 9.22
C GLY A 228 13.83 3.74 7.84
N PRO A 229 14.66 3.87 6.79
CA PRO A 229 14.23 4.30 5.46
C PRO A 229 13.39 3.26 4.69
N ASP A 230 13.22 2.06 5.22
CA ASP A 230 12.45 0.98 4.62
C ASP A 230 11.14 0.83 5.43
N ALA A 231 10.00 0.89 4.74
CA ALA A 231 8.70 0.59 5.31
C ALA A 231 7.93 -0.35 4.38
N GLY A 232 7.24 -1.32 4.98
CA GLY A 232 6.14 -2.04 4.37
C GLY A 232 4.86 -1.60 5.02
N PHE A 233 3.78 -1.47 4.27
CA PHE A 233 2.52 -1.00 4.82
C PHE A 233 1.35 -1.61 4.06
N ASP A 234 0.40 -2.18 4.81
CA ASP A 234 -0.84 -2.71 4.25
C ASP A 234 -1.97 -2.51 5.28
N ILE A 235 -3.20 -2.40 4.78
CA ILE A 235 -4.42 -2.23 5.56
C ILE A 235 -5.34 -3.41 5.29
N TYR A 236 -5.53 -4.24 6.31
CA TYR A 236 -6.54 -5.28 6.27
C TYR A 236 -7.94 -4.68 6.50
N PHE A 237 -8.86 -4.95 5.58
CA PHE A 237 -10.28 -4.68 5.78
C PHE A 237 -10.96 -5.90 6.38
N SER A 238 -11.73 -5.71 7.46
CA SER A 238 -12.57 -6.75 8.06
C SER A 238 -14.01 -6.59 7.57
N PRO A 239 -14.51 -7.42 6.61
CA PRO A 239 -15.87 -7.29 6.11
C PRO A 239 -16.92 -7.54 7.19
N LYS A 240 -16.59 -8.39 8.17
CA LYS A 240 -17.46 -8.71 9.31
C LYS A 240 -17.75 -7.50 10.20
N HIS A 241 -16.77 -6.61 10.33
CA HIS A 241 -16.85 -5.46 11.24
C HIS A 241 -16.93 -4.12 10.50
N GLY A 242 -16.68 -4.10 9.19
CA GLY A 242 -16.61 -2.87 8.40
C GLY A 242 -15.44 -1.97 8.81
N THR A 243 -14.35 -2.55 9.32
CA THR A 243 -13.22 -1.82 9.90
C THR A 243 -11.92 -2.07 9.15
N ASN A 244 -11.06 -1.05 9.12
CA ASN A 244 -9.71 -1.12 8.57
C ASN A 244 -8.67 -1.23 9.68
N HIS A 245 -7.65 -2.06 9.48
CA HIS A 245 -6.58 -2.31 10.42
C HIS A 245 -5.23 -2.20 9.71
N GLY A 246 -4.49 -1.13 10.00
CA GLY A 246 -3.17 -0.88 9.41
C GLY A 246 -2.07 -1.68 10.08
N PHE A 247 -1.16 -2.23 9.28
CA PHE A 247 0.03 -2.93 9.73
C PHE A 247 1.25 -2.46 8.96
N ALA A 248 2.34 -2.18 9.66
CA ALA A 248 3.57 -1.73 9.04
C ALA A 248 4.79 -2.54 9.49
N THR A 249 5.68 -2.88 8.56
CA THR A 249 7.04 -3.31 8.90
C THR A 249 7.94 -2.10 8.91
N LEU A 250 8.52 -1.77 10.06
CA LEU A 250 9.45 -0.64 10.21
C LEU A 250 10.77 -1.15 10.80
N ASN A 251 11.89 -0.63 10.29
CA ASN A 251 13.16 -0.79 10.99
C ASN A 251 13.24 0.24 12.12
N THR A 252 13.36 -0.21 13.36
CA THR A 252 13.50 0.69 14.51
C THR A 252 14.59 0.12 15.43
N ALA A 253 15.49 0.99 15.89
CA ALA A 253 16.67 0.57 16.66
C ALA A 253 17.50 -0.56 16.01
N GLY A 254 17.58 -0.59 14.67
CA GLY A 254 18.40 -1.53 13.91
C GLY A 254 17.79 -2.91 13.67
N ALA A 255 16.50 -3.11 13.95
CA ALA A 255 15.78 -4.36 13.68
C ALA A 255 14.45 -4.09 12.97
N ALA A 256 14.10 -4.96 12.02
CA ALA A 256 12.75 -5.00 11.46
C ALA A 256 11.74 -5.45 12.52
N ARG A 257 10.67 -4.68 12.69
CA ARG A 257 9.56 -4.97 13.62
C ARG A 257 8.23 -4.76 12.92
N LEU A 258 7.21 -5.45 13.41
CA LEU A 258 5.83 -5.25 12.98
C LEU A 258 5.13 -4.29 13.93
N TYR A 259 4.36 -3.36 13.38
CA TYR A 259 3.54 -2.41 14.10
C TYR A 259 2.08 -2.53 13.66
N ALA A 260 1.15 -2.39 14.60
CA ALA A 260 -0.21 -1.97 14.28
C ALA A 260 -0.20 -0.44 14.18
N VAL A 261 -0.82 0.10 13.12
CA VAL A 261 -0.82 1.54 12.84
C VAL A 261 -2.25 2.06 12.82
N ASP A 262 -2.52 3.08 13.63
CA ASP A 262 -3.73 3.87 13.52
C ASP A 262 -3.54 4.92 12.43
N VAL A 263 -4.24 4.75 11.31
CA VAL A 263 -4.01 5.58 10.10
C VAL A 263 -4.53 7.02 10.24
N LEU A 264 -5.41 7.28 11.22
CA LEU A 264 -5.98 8.61 11.45
C LEU A 264 -5.18 9.44 12.45
N THR A 265 -4.41 8.80 13.33
CA THR A 265 -3.59 9.48 14.34
C THR A 265 -2.10 9.28 14.13
N GLY A 266 -1.72 8.36 13.25
CA GLY A 266 -0.34 7.94 13.01
C GLY A 266 0.23 6.99 14.05
N ALA A 267 -0.43 6.79 15.20
CA ALA A 267 0.14 6.05 16.32
C ALA A 267 0.53 4.61 15.94
N ALA A 268 1.82 4.28 16.08
CA ALA A 268 2.34 2.94 15.82
C ALA A 268 2.54 2.17 17.14
N ARG A 269 1.84 1.03 17.27
CA ARG A 269 1.98 0.11 18.41
C ARG A 269 2.80 -1.11 18.01
N ASP A 270 3.94 -1.28 18.66
CA ASP A 270 4.85 -2.40 18.43
C ASP A 270 4.19 -3.76 18.73
N LEU A 271 4.24 -4.67 17.75
CA LEU A 271 3.78 -6.05 17.84
C LEU A 271 4.93 -7.05 18.01
N GLY A 272 6.18 -6.58 17.89
CA GLY A 272 7.38 -7.37 18.10
C GLY A 272 8.33 -7.38 16.91
N ALA A 273 9.57 -7.78 17.19
CA ALA A 273 10.61 -7.91 16.18
C ALA A 273 10.47 -9.19 15.35
N PHE A 274 10.88 -9.11 14.09
CA PHE A 274 11.10 -10.30 13.26
C PHE A 274 12.40 -11.01 13.64
N PRO A 275 12.53 -12.33 13.38
CA PRO A 275 13.78 -13.05 13.58
C PRO A 275 14.93 -12.43 12.78
N ARG A 276 16.15 -12.49 13.32
CA ARG A 276 17.36 -12.01 12.60
C ARG A 276 17.53 -12.65 11.22
N ALA A 277 17.10 -13.91 11.07
CA ALA A 277 17.15 -14.64 9.80
C ALA A 277 16.13 -14.14 8.76
N HIS A 278 15.08 -13.42 9.19
CA HIS A 278 14.00 -12.95 8.32
C HIS A 278 13.68 -11.48 8.63
N GLN A 279 14.57 -10.57 8.24
CA GLN A 279 14.32 -9.13 8.33
C GLN A 279 13.33 -8.72 7.24
N VAL A 280 12.05 -8.64 7.60
CA VAL A 280 10.95 -8.28 6.69
C VAL A 280 11.00 -6.78 6.37
N THR A 281 11.03 -6.45 5.09
CA THR A 281 11.08 -5.08 4.55
C THR A 281 9.75 -4.62 3.97
N ASP A 282 8.89 -5.57 3.58
CA ASP A 282 7.55 -5.29 3.09
C ASP A 282 6.56 -6.39 3.50
N LEU A 283 5.25 -6.08 3.57
CA LEU A 283 4.22 -7.06 3.91
C LEU A 283 2.97 -6.91 3.03
N ALA A 284 2.23 -8.00 2.88
CA ALA A 284 0.92 -8.02 2.25
C ALA A 284 -0.03 -8.98 3.00
N LEU A 285 -1.28 -8.59 3.16
CA LEU A 285 -2.32 -9.27 3.91
C LEU A 285 -3.29 -9.94 2.93
N PRO A 286 -3.40 -11.28 2.95
CA PRO A 286 -4.45 -11.98 2.23
C PRO A 286 -5.85 -11.44 2.61
N LEU A 287 -6.76 -11.40 1.63
CA LEU A 287 -8.05 -10.73 1.72
C LEU A 287 -9.08 -11.53 2.54
N ASP A 288 -9.20 -12.83 2.22
CA ASP A 288 -10.25 -13.70 2.76
C ASP A 288 -9.78 -14.44 4.02
N GLN A 289 -9.50 -13.69 5.08
CA GLN A 289 -9.14 -14.24 6.39
C GLN A 289 -10.35 -14.17 7.33
N HIS A 290 -10.74 -15.32 7.91
CA HIS A 290 -11.92 -15.47 8.78
C HIS A 290 -11.57 -16.20 10.09
#